data_AF-U2JWI2-F1
#
_entry.id   AF-U2JWI2-F1
#
_cell.length_a   1.000
_cell.length_b   1.000
_cell.length_c   1.000
_cell.angle_alpha   90.00
_cell.angle_beta   90.00
_cell.angle_gamma   90.00
#
_symmetry.space_group_name_H-M   'P 1'
#
loop_
_entity.id
_entity.type
_entity.pdbx_description
1 polymer ?
#
loop_
_entity_poly.entity_id
_entity_poly.type
_entity_poly.pdbx_seq_one_letter_code
_entity_poly.pdbx_strand_id
1 'polypeptide(L)'
;SGNYKSRKVNLNDWNEPDKAKEWRENFSKKANEYLAKNNIQKRIDPRTFEEQGREELPQIHLGTSSYQMEKKVYRQKEEIITEKS
;
A
#
# COMPACT_ATOMS: atom_id res chain seq x y z
N SER A 1 5.97 -6.11 39.93
CA SER A 1 6.92 -5.07 39.46
C SER A 1 6.59 -4.74 38.01
N GLY A 2 6.85 -3.51 37.56
CA GLY A 2 6.98 -3.24 36.12
C GLY A 2 5.88 -2.38 35.50
N ASN A 3 5.91 -1.08 35.77
CA ASN A 3 5.44 -0.09 34.81
C ASN A 3 6.68 0.43 34.06
N TYR A 4 7.19 -0.35 33.12
CA TYR A 4 8.28 0.11 32.27
C TYR A 4 7.72 1.08 31.22
N LYS A 5 8.11 2.36 31.30
CA LYS A 5 7.78 3.36 30.29
C LYS A 5 8.93 3.48 29.32
N SER A 6 8.72 3.08 28.07
CA SER A 6 9.63 3.37 26.96
C SER A 6 9.24 4.69 26.28
N ARG A 7 10.24 5.45 25.82
CA ARG A 7 10.04 6.63 24.95
C ARG A 7 10.60 6.30 23.58
N LYS A 8 9.78 6.43 22.53
CA LYS A 8 10.25 6.39 21.15
C LYS A 8 10.85 7.75 20.82
N VAL A 9 12.15 7.79 20.52
CA VAL A 9 12.84 8.97 19.99
C VAL A 9 13.13 8.66 18.52
N ASN A 10 12.66 9.52 17.61
CA ASN A 10 13.02 9.43 16.20
C ASN A 10 14.38 10.10 16.03
N LEU A 11 15.38 9.35 15.54
CA LEU A 11 16.72 9.86 15.26
C LEU A 11 16.80 10.53 13.88
N ASN A 12 15.83 10.25 13.03
CA ASN A 12 15.67 10.81 11.69
C ASN A 12 14.21 11.20 11.45
N ASP A 13 14.02 11.92 10.36
CA ASP A 13 12.75 12.41 9.84
C ASP A 13 11.97 11.35 9.04
N TRP A 14 12.36 10.07 9.12
CA TRP A 14 11.77 9.04 8.24
C TRP A 14 10.28 8.79 8.48
N ASN A 15 9.81 9.13 9.68
CA ASN A 15 8.41 8.98 10.06
C ASN A 15 7.59 10.26 9.78
N GLU A 16 8.19 11.30 9.22
CA GLU A 16 7.48 12.53 8.87
C GLU A 16 6.65 12.30 7.60
N PRO A 17 5.33 12.56 7.63
CA PRO A 17 4.44 12.29 6.51
C PRO A 17 4.82 13.10 5.26
N ASP A 18 5.40 14.29 5.43
CA ASP A 18 5.82 15.15 4.32
C ASP A 18 6.99 14.55 3.53
N LYS A 19 7.87 13.80 4.21
CA LYS A 19 9.01 13.12 3.57
C LYS A 19 8.60 12.02 2.62
N ALA A 20 7.46 11.37 2.87
CA ALA A 20 6.95 10.34 1.97
C ALA A 20 6.66 10.89 0.56
N LYS A 21 6.17 12.14 0.46
CA LYS A 21 5.92 12.77 -0.84
C LYS A 21 7.24 13.09 -1.56
N GLU A 22 8.19 13.68 -0.84
CA GLU A 22 9.52 14.00 -1.37
C GLU A 22 10.22 12.74 -1.91
N TRP A 23 10.18 11.64 -1.17
CA TRP A 23 10.80 10.39 -1.59
C TRP A 23 10.12 9.76 -2.80
N ARG A 24 8.78 9.79 -2.88
CA ARG A 24 8.05 9.29 -4.06
C ARG A 24 8.43 10.08 -5.31
N GLU A 25 8.55 11.40 -5.21
CA GLU A 25 9.00 12.26 -6.31
C GLU A 25 10.45 11.98 -6.70
N ASN A 26 11.36 11.86 -5.73
CA ASN A 26 12.77 11.58 -6.01
C ASN A 26 12.97 10.20 -6.63
N PHE A 27 12.23 9.20 -6.14
CA PHE A 27 12.22 7.86 -6.71
C PHE A 27 11.72 7.86 -8.15
N SER A 28 10.57 8.48 -8.43
CA SER A 28 9.99 8.49 -9.78
C SER A 28 10.93 9.16 -10.79
N LYS A 29 11.56 10.28 -10.42
CA LYS A 29 12.57 10.97 -11.24
C LYS A 29 13.72 10.02 -11.58
N LYS A 30 14.30 9.36 -10.57
CA LYS A 30 15.46 8.48 -10.77
C LYS A 30 15.11 7.23 -11.57
N ALA A 31 13.97 6.59 -11.29
CA ALA A 31 13.53 5.42 -12.02
C ALA A 31 13.23 5.76 -13.50
N ASN A 32 12.57 6.89 -13.76
CA ASN A 32 12.30 7.36 -15.12
C ASN A 32 13.58 7.69 -15.90
N GLU A 33 14.62 8.20 -15.24
CA GLU A 33 15.95 8.40 -15.86
C GLU A 33 16.49 7.06 -16.42
N TYR A 34 16.44 5.99 -15.63
CA TYR A 34 16.88 4.68 -16.07
C TYR A 34 15.95 4.04 -17.11
N LEU A 35 14.64 4.20 -17.00
CA LEU A 35 13.70 3.72 -18.01
C LEU A 35 13.99 4.35 -19.38
N ALA A 36 14.28 5.67 -19.41
CA ALA A 36 14.69 6.37 -20.62
C ALA A 36 16.00 5.82 -21.19
N LYS A 37 17.03 5.64 -20.34
CA LYS A 37 18.33 5.09 -20.75
C LYS A 37 18.23 3.70 -21.37
N ASN A 38 17.24 2.90 -20.95
CA ASN A 38 17.00 1.56 -21.46
C ASN A 38 15.98 1.51 -22.61
N ASN A 39 15.58 2.66 -23.17
CA ASN A 39 14.57 2.77 -24.23
C ASN A 39 13.20 2.16 -23.87
N ILE A 40 12.84 2.17 -22.58
CA ILE A 40 11.54 1.69 -22.11
C ILE A 40 10.57 2.88 -22.11
N GLN A 41 9.48 2.78 -22.88
CA GLN A 41 8.48 3.85 -22.99
C GLN A 41 7.63 4.07 -21.72
N LYS A 42 7.58 3.08 -20.82
CA LYS A 42 6.83 3.17 -19.57
C LYS A 42 7.43 4.26 -18.66
N ARG A 43 6.56 4.94 -17.92
CA ARG A 43 6.92 5.96 -16.92
C ARG A 43 6.23 5.68 -15.60
N ILE A 44 6.91 6.01 -14.52
CA ILE A 44 6.38 5.98 -13.16
C ILE A 44 5.93 7.40 -12.81
N ASP A 45 4.67 7.54 -12.46
CA ASP A 45 4.08 8.79 -11.98
C ASP A 45 3.69 8.61 -10.50
N PRO A 46 4.26 9.41 -9.58
CA PRO A 46 4.05 9.26 -8.14
C PRO A 46 2.69 9.79 -7.65
N ARG A 47 1.93 10.49 -8.50
CA ARG A 47 0.63 11.06 -8.17
C ARG A 47 -0.43 9.96 -8.03
N THR A 48 -1.52 10.27 -7.32
CA THR A 48 -2.67 9.36 -7.27
C THR A 48 -3.35 9.26 -8.64
N PHE A 49 -4.15 8.22 -8.85
CA PHE A 49 -4.93 8.08 -10.10
C PHE A 49 -5.89 9.25 -10.29
N GLU A 50 -6.50 9.74 -9.21
CA GLU A 50 -7.35 10.93 -9.22
C GLU A 50 -6.59 12.18 -9.70
N GLU A 51 -5.39 12.43 -9.17
CA GLU A 51 -4.52 13.54 -9.59
C GLU A 51 -4.01 13.42 -11.04
N GLN A 52 -4.05 12.20 -11.60
CA GLN A 52 -3.75 11.92 -13.00
C GLN A 52 -4.99 12.04 -13.91
N GLY A 53 -6.17 12.28 -13.34
CA GLY A 53 -7.44 12.32 -14.07
C GLY A 53 -7.96 10.94 -14.47
N ARG A 54 -7.55 9.87 -13.78
CA ARG A 54 -8.01 8.49 -14.02
C ARG A 54 -9.06 8.11 -12.99
N GLU A 55 -10.23 7.69 -13.47
CA GLU A 55 -11.33 7.17 -12.64
C GLU A 55 -11.14 5.70 -12.21
N GLU A 56 -9.92 5.18 -12.28
CA GLU A 56 -9.61 3.81 -11.91
C GLU A 56 -9.45 3.67 -10.39
N LEU A 57 -10.14 2.69 -9.81
CA LEU A 57 -9.94 2.34 -8.41
C LEU A 57 -8.58 1.66 -8.23
N PRO A 58 -7.84 1.99 -7.15
CA PRO A 58 -6.58 1.32 -6.85
C PRO A 58 -6.82 -0.17 -6.60
N GLN A 59 -5.93 -1.01 -7.10
CA GLN A 59 -5.97 -2.44 -6.83
C GLN A 59 -5.66 -2.70 -5.36
N ILE A 60 -6.59 -3.33 -4.65
CA ILE A 60 -6.38 -3.75 -3.26
C ILE A 60 -5.55 -5.04 -3.26
N HIS A 61 -4.33 -4.96 -2.76
CA HIS A 61 -3.51 -6.15 -2.54
C HIS A 61 -3.86 -6.78 -1.18
N LEU A 62 -4.58 -7.90 -1.21
CA LEU A 62 -4.91 -8.66 -0.02
C LEU A 62 -3.81 -9.71 0.24
N GLY A 63 -3.09 -9.57 1.36
CA GLY A 63 -2.05 -10.53 1.75
C GLY A 63 -2.64 -11.93 1.96
N THR A 64 -1.80 -12.97 1.83
CA THR A 64 -2.23 -14.39 1.86
C THR A 64 -3.11 -14.73 3.07
N SER A 65 -2.74 -14.26 4.27
CA SER A 65 -3.50 -14.51 5.49
C SER A 65 -4.87 -13.84 5.47
N SER A 66 -4.95 -12.58 5.01
CA SER A 66 -6.20 -11.83 4.90
C SER A 66 -7.15 -12.46 3.87
N TYR A 67 -6.61 -12.91 2.74
CA TYR A 67 -7.37 -13.63 1.72
C TYR A 67 -7.92 -14.97 2.22
N GLN A 68 -7.12 -15.71 2.99
CA GLN A 68 -7.55 -16.96 3.59
C GLN A 68 -8.64 -16.74 4.65
N MET A 69 -8.53 -15.68 5.46
CA MET A 69 -9.55 -15.34 6.46
C MET A 69 -10.87 -14.95 5.80
N GLU A 70 -10.86 -14.11 4.77
CA GLU A 70 -12.07 -13.78 4.02
C GLU A 70 -12.73 -15.03 3.44
N LYS A 71 -11.97 -15.91 2.78
CA LYS A 71 -12.50 -17.19 2.27
C LYS A 71 -13.15 -18.05 3.35
N LYS A 72 -12.58 -18.08 4.56
CA LYS A 72 -13.17 -18.82 5.69
C LYS A 72 -14.46 -18.16 6.17
N VAL A 73 -14.49 -16.83 6.29
CA VAL A 73 -15.70 -16.08 6.67
C VAL A 73 -16.82 -16.27 5.65
N TYR A 74 -16.52 -16.20 4.35
CA TYR A 74 -17.50 -16.46 3.30
C TYR A 74 -18.03 -17.90 3.36
N ARG A 75 -17.15 -18.91 3.52
CA ARG A 75 -17.58 -20.31 3.66
C ARG A 75 -18.48 -20.52 4.87
N GLN A 76 -18.12 -19.94 6.02
CA GLN A 76 -18.91 -20.07 7.23
C GLN A 76 -20.26 -19.34 7.13
N LYS A 77 -20.32 -18.20 6.43
CA LYS A 77 -21.59 -17.54 6.11
C LYS A 77 -22.49 -18.41 5.23
N GLU A 78 -21.93 -19.00 4.18
CA GLU A 78 -22.67 -19.92 3.30
C GLU A 78 -23.22 -21.09 4.10
N GLU A 79 -22.40 -21.77 4.91
CA GLU A 79 -22.83 -22.88 5.79
C GLU A 79 -23.98 -22.49 6.73
N ILE A 80 -23.90 -21.31 7.37
CA ILE A 80 -24.97 -20.81 8.25
C ILE A 80 -26.26 -20.52 7.48
N ILE A 81 -26.16 -20.08 6.22
CA ILE A 81 -27.33 -19.80 5.37
C ILE A 81 -28.00 -21.11 4.94
N THR A 82 -27.23 -22.13 4.57
CA THR A 82 -27.78 -23.45 4.22
C THR A 82 -28.36 -24.20 5.41
N GLU A 83 -27.78 -24.09 6.61
CA GLU A 83 -28.32 -24.73 7.82
C GLU A 83 -29.62 -24.08 8.35
N LYS A 84 -29.87 -22.81 7.99
CA LYS A 84 -31.06 -22.06 8.41
C LYS A 84 -32.20 -22.04 7.40
N SER A 85 -32.00 -22.64 6.22
CA SER A 85 -33.02 -22.79 5.16
C SER A 85 -33.61 -24.19 5.16
#